data_AF-J9AWP6-F1
#
_entry.id   AF-J9AWP6-F1
#
_cell.length_a   1.000
_cell.length_b   1.000
_cell.length_c   1.000
_cell.angle_alpha   90.00
_cell.angle_beta   90.00
_cell.angle_gamma   90.00
#
_symmetry.space_group_name_H-M   'P 1'
#
loop_
_entity.id
_entity.type
_entity.pdbx_description
1 polymer ?
#
loop_
_entity_poly.entity_id
_entity_poly.type
_entity_poly.pdbx_seq_one_letter_code
_entity_poly.pdbx_strand_id
1 'polypeptide(L)'
;MAVENDLNKATVEDIDSIRKIPFETAPPQMKLKIVAFLLDQIVRNMDNGTNLDIFEQESTLEEVVCAMTVCALYMPDRFDPALIIHPLLTIPNAVTVITMLICNVSDSLESTVDYLLRVQLLDDDNVISKNRNNLLLKLLSIDPCLVEPSISQLLDANTSNGNSLALMLICVCLSSAQLINNLLCALLNKRSLAAFIHRSSDKPAVKLLRDRISEAISAFSSSTMNDGTEATLAQLLAVLRINAGMRLSYDETNLWLLFLTRTDLDDDRYIMTALSVIIACPQLIPLHLGDEKEVETSIIAFLNWLKQRASSSASPTLQQFFILLSIHLHAAQTEQLAVLISSVLAFKVLF
;
A
#
# COMPACT_ATOMS: atom_id res chain seq x y z
N MET A 1 -27.28 28.82 -19.32
CA MET A 1 -27.53 29.82 -20.39
C MET A 1 -26.71 31.11 -20.25
N ALA A 2 -26.98 32.06 -19.33
CA ALA A 2 -26.18 33.31 -19.30
C ALA A 2 -24.70 33.08 -18.90
N VAL A 3 -24.46 32.37 -17.80
CA VAL A 3 -23.12 32.01 -17.30
C VAL A 3 -22.34 31.17 -18.32
N GLU A 4 -23.01 30.18 -18.91
CA GLU A 4 -22.45 29.29 -19.93
C GLU A 4 -22.03 30.05 -21.22
N ASN A 5 -22.84 31.00 -21.68
CA ASN A 5 -22.48 31.84 -22.83
C ASN A 5 -21.28 32.75 -22.51
N ASP A 6 -21.19 33.27 -21.29
CA ASP A 6 -20.06 34.10 -20.85
C ASP A 6 -18.76 33.29 -20.73
N LEU A 7 -18.85 32.05 -20.24
CA LEU A 7 -17.74 31.10 -20.19
C LEU A 7 -17.24 30.74 -21.59
N ASN A 8 -18.16 30.49 -22.53
CA ASN A 8 -17.79 30.16 -23.91
C ASN A 8 -16.98 31.29 -24.55
N LYS A 9 -17.42 32.54 -24.39
CA LYS A 9 -16.69 33.72 -24.89
C LYS A 9 -15.30 33.87 -24.27
N ALA A 10 -15.18 33.66 -22.95
CA ALA A 10 -13.91 33.77 -22.23
C ALA A 10 -12.84 32.80 -22.72
N THR A 11 -13.26 31.62 -23.23
CA THR A 11 -12.33 30.62 -23.77
C THR A 11 -11.90 30.86 -25.22
N VAL A 12 -12.52 31.80 -25.95
CA VAL A 12 -12.32 31.98 -27.40
C VAL A 12 -11.71 33.34 -27.77
N GLU A 13 -12.07 34.45 -27.11
CA GLU A 13 -11.86 35.79 -27.69
C GLU A 13 -11.07 36.82 -26.83
N ASP A 14 -10.91 36.64 -25.51
CA ASP A 14 -10.49 37.72 -24.59
C ASP A 14 -9.06 37.58 -24.01
N ILE A 15 -8.10 37.14 -24.83
CA ILE A 15 -6.76 36.67 -24.39
C ILE A 15 -5.90 37.76 -23.71
N ASP A 16 -5.88 38.98 -24.26
CA ASP A 16 -4.99 40.06 -23.79
C ASP A 16 -5.59 40.91 -22.66
N SER A 17 -6.91 40.89 -22.50
CA SER A 17 -7.63 41.60 -21.45
C SER A 17 -7.61 40.79 -20.15
N ILE A 18 -7.85 39.47 -20.24
CA ILE A 18 -7.89 38.55 -19.09
C ILE A 18 -6.52 38.43 -18.42
N ARG A 19 -5.43 38.37 -19.18
CA ARG A 19 -4.06 38.19 -18.65
C ARG A 19 -3.52 39.36 -17.83
N LYS A 20 -4.09 40.57 -17.97
CA LYS A 20 -3.58 41.79 -17.31
C LYS A 20 -4.25 42.08 -15.96
N ILE A 21 -5.33 41.39 -15.62
CA ILE A 21 -6.08 41.65 -14.39
C ILE A 21 -5.56 40.73 -13.28
N PRO A 22 -5.11 41.28 -12.13
CA PRO A 22 -4.71 40.45 -11.00
C PRO A 22 -5.93 39.70 -10.44
N PHE A 23 -5.79 38.38 -10.23
CA PHE A 23 -6.88 37.53 -9.77
C PHE A 23 -7.48 38.03 -8.44
N GLU A 24 -6.64 38.39 -7.47
CA GLU A 24 -7.03 38.83 -6.13
C GLU A 24 -8.06 39.97 -6.13
N THR A 25 -7.88 40.96 -7.01
CA THR A 25 -8.71 42.17 -7.07
C THR A 25 -9.81 42.09 -8.12
N ALA A 26 -9.88 41.00 -8.88
CA ALA A 26 -10.87 40.81 -9.93
C ALA A 26 -12.28 40.57 -9.34
N PRO A 27 -13.35 41.08 -10.00
CA PRO A 27 -14.71 40.75 -9.59
C PRO A 27 -15.02 39.26 -9.83
N PRO A 28 -16.00 38.66 -9.13
CA PRO A 28 -16.29 37.22 -9.19
C PRO A 28 -16.50 36.67 -10.61
N GLN A 29 -17.20 37.42 -11.47
CA GLN A 29 -17.42 37.04 -12.87
C GLN A 29 -16.11 37.00 -13.66
N MET A 30 -15.18 37.92 -13.38
CA MET A 30 -13.88 37.95 -14.04
C MET A 30 -12.98 36.82 -13.54
N LYS A 31 -13.01 36.51 -12.24
CA LYS A 31 -12.31 35.34 -11.66
C LYS A 31 -12.74 34.05 -12.35
N LEU A 32 -14.05 33.87 -12.56
CA LEU A 32 -14.59 32.73 -13.30
C LEU A 32 -14.05 32.65 -14.74
N LYS A 33 -14.03 33.77 -15.46
CA LYS A 33 -13.48 33.84 -16.83
C LYS A 33 -11.99 33.53 -16.88
N ILE A 34 -11.20 34.04 -15.92
CA ILE A 34 -9.77 33.75 -15.78
C ILE A 34 -9.55 32.25 -15.60
N VAL A 35 -10.27 31.62 -14.65
CA VAL A 35 -10.13 30.19 -14.38
C VAL A 35 -10.58 29.33 -15.56
N ALA A 36 -11.70 29.64 -16.20
CA ALA A 36 -12.17 28.92 -17.39
C ALA A 36 -11.16 28.99 -18.54
N PHE A 37 -10.53 30.15 -18.74
CA PHE A 37 -9.48 30.34 -19.73
C PHE A 37 -8.23 29.51 -19.39
N LEU A 38 -7.78 29.53 -18.13
CA LEU A 38 -6.62 28.76 -17.70
C LEU A 38 -6.84 27.25 -17.82
N LEU A 39 -8.01 26.75 -17.42
CA LEU A 39 -8.38 25.34 -17.60
C LEU A 39 -8.35 24.94 -19.08
N ASP A 40 -8.90 25.77 -19.98
CA ASP A 40 -8.86 25.47 -21.42
C ASP A 40 -7.44 25.45 -21.98
N GLN A 41 -6.54 26.33 -21.50
CA GLN A 41 -5.13 26.31 -21.90
C GLN A 41 -4.40 25.06 -21.38
N ILE A 42 -4.66 24.67 -20.13
CA ILE A 42 -4.11 23.46 -19.50
C ILE A 42 -4.56 22.22 -20.28
N VAL A 43 -5.84 22.09 -20.60
CA VAL A 43 -6.39 20.96 -21.37
C VAL A 43 -5.79 20.90 -22.79
N ARG A 44 -5.54 22.06 -23.41
CA ARG A 44 -4.93 22.13 -24.75
C ARG A 44 -3.40 21.98 -24.75
N ASN A 45 -2.75 21.84 -23.58
CA ASN A 45 -1.29 21.85 -23.43
C ASN A 45 -0.62 23.05 -24.15
N MET A 46 -1.24 24.23 -24.08
CA MET A 46 -0.71 25.44 -24.69
C MET A 46 0.32 26.08 -23.74
N ASP A 47 1.61 25.92 -24.06
CA ASP A 47 2.76 26.35 -23.24
C ASP A 47 3.06 27.86 -23.37
N ASN A 48 2.02 28.70 -23.28
CA ASN A 48 2.06 30.11 -23.67
C ASN A 48 2.25 31.06 -22.48
N GLY A 49 3.24 30.78 -21.62
CA GLY A 49 3.57 31.64 -20.47
C GLY A 49 2.39 31.81 -19.50
N THR A 50 1.59 30.76 -19.34
CA THR A 50 0.46 30.72 -18.40
C THR A 50 0.95 30.96 -16.99
N ASN A 51 0.42 32.00 -16.35
CA ASN A 51 0.63 32.24 -14.93
C ASN A 51 -0.15 31.19 -14.13
N LEU A 52 0.49 30.04 -13.88
CA LEU A 52 -0.03 28.94 -13.07
C LEU A 52 0.13 29.22 -11.56
N ASP A 53 0.73 30.36 -11.19
CA ASP A 53 0.98 30.75 -9.80
C ASP A 53 -0.34 30.89 -9.01
N ILE A 54 -1.46 31.13 -9.70
CA ILE A 54 -2.79 31.18 -9.07
C ILE A 54 -3.16 29.86 -8.35
N PHE A 55 -2.57 28.73 -8.74
CA PHE A 55 -2.79 27.43 -8.11
C PHE A 55 -1.90 27.22 -6.89
N GLU A 56 -0.83 28.02 -6.73
CA GLU A 56 0.06 28.00 -5.56
C GLU A 56 -0.42 28.93 -4.44
N GLN A 57 -1.15 29.99 -4.77
CA GLN A 57 -1.57 31.00 -3.81
C GLN A 57 -2.65 30.48 -2.86
N GLU A 58 -2.25 30.14 -1.63
CA GLU A 58 -3.17 29.64 -0.58
C GLU A 58 -4.32 30.62 -0.27
N SER A 59 -4.08 31.94 -0.36
CA SER A 59 -5.09 32.97 -0.07
C SER A 59 -6.25 33.01 -1.06
N THR A 60 -6.04 32.57 -2.30
CA THR A 60 -7.03 32.62 -3.39
C THR A 60 -7.50 31.23 -3.82
N LEU A 61 -6.91 30.17 -3.28
CA LEU A 61 -7.15 28.79 -3.67
C LEU A 61 -8.63 28.39 -3.60
N GLU A 62 -9.34 28.77 -2.54
CA GLU A 62 -10.76 28.48 -2.38
C GLU A 62 -11.61 29.12 -3.50
N GLU A 63 -11.29 30.35 -3.89
CA GLU A 63 -11.99 31.05 -4.97
C GLU A 63 -11.68 30.41 -6.33
N VAL A 64 -10.44 29.98 -6.54
CA VAL A 64 -10.02 29.25 -7.74
C VAL A 64 -10.80 27.93 -7.84
N VAL A 65 -10.83 27.13 -6.78
CA VAL A 65 -11.57 25.85 -6.75
C VAL A 65 -13.07 26.07 -6.91
N CYS A 66 -13.64 27.11 -6.29
CA CYS A 66 -15.03 27.48 -6.48
C CYS A 66 -15.34 27.79 -7.95
N ALA A 67 -14.49 28.60 -8.62
CA ALA A 67 -14.63 28.87 -10.03
C ALA A 67 -14.46 27.61 -10.90
N MET A 68 -13.51 26.71 -10.56
CA MET A 68 -13.34 25.42 -11.26
C MET A 68 -14.58 24.54 -11.12
N THR A 69 -15.19 24.50 -9.93
CA THR A 69 -16.42 23.74 -9.66
C THR A 69 -17.59 24.30 -10.47
N VAL A 70 -17.71 25.63 -10.57
CA VAL A 70 -18.70 26.29 -11.44
C VAL A 70 -18.45 25.93 -12.91
N CYS A 71 -17.20 25.93 -13.37
CA CYS A 71 -16.86 25.50 -14.72
C CYS A 71 -17.27 24.05 -14.98
N ALA A 72 -16.96 23.12 -14.07
CA ALA A 72 -17.35 21.71 -14.18
C ALA A 72 -18.88 21.53 -14.21
N LEU A 73 -19.60 22.29 -13.37
CA LEU A 73 -21.06 22.21 -13.28
C LEU A 73 -21.78 22.76 -14.52
N TYR A 74 -21.32 23.88 -15.08
CA TYR A 74 -21.99 24.54 -16.20
C TYR A 74 -21.42 24.17 -17.57
N MET A 75 -20.27 23.50 -17.62
CA MET A 75 -19.61 23.02 -18.85
C MET A 75 -18.98 21.64 -18.66
N PRO A 76 -19.75 20.61 -18.29
CA PRO A 76 -19.23 19.27 -18.01
C PRO A 76 -18.51 18.67 -19.23
N ASP A 77 -19.00 18.91 -20.45
CA ASP A 77 -18.38 18.42 -21.70
C ASP A 77 -16.91 18.89 -21.90
N ARG A 78 -16.47 19.90 -21.13
CA ARG A 78 -15.12 20.49 -21.23
C ARG A 78 -14.32 20.37 -19.94
N PHE A 79 -14.97 20.55 -18.79
CA PHE A 79 -14.32 20.70 -17.50
C PHE A 79 -14.76 19.63 -16.49
N ASP A 80 -15.42 18.56 -16.93
CA ASP A 80 -15.64 17.39 -16.08
C ASP A 80 -14.30 16.88 -15.54
N PRO A 81 -14.20 16.56 -14.24
CA PRO A 81 -12.97 16.06 -13.65
C PRO A 81 -12.32 14.91 -14.43
N ALA A 82 -13.11 13.96 -14.96
CA ALA A 82 -12.59 12.83 -15.73
C ALA A 82 -11.81 13.27 -16.98
N LEU A 83 -12.09 14.45 -17.53
CA LEU A 83 -11.40 15.02 -18.70
C LEU A 83 -10.15 15.82 -18.31
N ILE A 84 -10.16 16.48 -17.15
CA ILE A 84 -9.15 17.47 -16.79
C ILE A 84 -8.14 16.99 -15.73
N ILE A 85 -8.34 15.85 -15.07
CA ILE A 85 -7.40 15.34 -14.06
C ILE A 85 -5.99 15.20 -14.62
N HIS A 86 -5.83 14.58 -15.80
CA HIS A 86 -4.50 14.33 -16.37
C HIS A 86 -3.68 15.61 -16.56
N PRO A 87 -4.18 16.64 -17.27
CA PRO A 87 -3.43 17.87 -17.42
C PRO A 87 -3.34 18.67 -16.10
N LEU A 88 -4.26 18.48 -15.14
CA LEU A 88 -4.09 19.06 -13.80
C LEU A 88 -2.99 18.38 -12.98
N LEU A 89 -2.52 17.17 -13.32
CA LEU A 89 -1.39 16.56 -12.58
C LEU A 89 -0.06 17.31 -12.78
N THR A 90 0.05 18.16 -13.81
CA THR A 90 1.26 18.93 -14.10
C THR A 90 1.29 20.30 -13.43
N ILE A 91 0.16 20.78 -12.90
CA ILE A 91 0.11 22.11 -12.29
C ILE A 91 0.78 22.14 -10.92
N PRO A 92 1.24 23.30 -10.47
CA PRO A 92 1.63 23.48 -9.08
C PRO A 92 0.49 23.14 -8.13
N ASN A 93 0.82 22.60 -6.95
CA ASN A 93 -0.15 22.24 -5.91
C ASN A 93 -1.29 21.31 -6.41
N ALA A 94 -1.05 20.55 -7.49
CA ALA A 94 -2.04 19.70 -8.15
C ALA A 94 -2.85 18.82 -7.19
N VAL A 95 -2.17 18.18 -6.24
CA VAL A 95 -2.81 17.28 -5.27
C VAL A 95 -3.90 18.00 -4.49
N THR A 96 -3.62 19.20 -3.98
CA THR A 96 -4.57 19.99 -3.19
C THR A 96 -5.71 20.50 -4.04
N VAL A 97 -5.39 21.10 -5.20
CA VAL A 97 -6.38 21.66 -6.14
C VAL A 97 -7.37 20.58 -6.58
N ILE A 98 -6.86 19.43 -7.06
CA ILE A 98 -7.69 18.33 -7.54
C ILE A 98 -8.51 17.75 -6.39
N THR A 99 -7.90 17.53 -5.22
CA THR A 99 -8.64 17.03 -4.05
C THR A 99 -9.81 17.94 -3.68
N MET A 100 -9.59 19.26 -3.61
CA MET A 100 -10.64 20.22 -3.29
C MET A 100 -11.72 20.25 -4.40
N LEU A 101 -11.34 20.19 -5.68
CA LEU A 101 -12.30 20.11 -6.78
C LEU A 101 -13.19 18.87 -6.67
N ILE A 102 -12.60 17.68 -6.49
CA ILE A 102 -13.34 16.41 -6.39
C ILE A 102 -14.29 16.42 -5.19
N CYS A 103 -13.90 17.01 -4.06
CA CYS A 103 -14.79 17.19 -2.91
C CYS A 103 -16.00 18.10 -3.19
N ASN A 104 -15.91 18.98 -4.20
CA ASN A 104 -16.98 19.93 -4.56
C ASN A 104 -17.80 19.48 -5.78
N VAL A 105 -17.36 18.49 -6.54
CA VAL A 105 -18.09 17.93 -7.69
C VAL A 105 -18.66 16.56 -7.31
N SER A 106 -19.98 16.47 -7.21
CA SER A 106 -20.68 15.23 -6.87
C SER A 106 -20.34 14.07 -7.83
N ASP A 107 -20.29 12.85 -7.30
CA ASP A 107 -20.07 11.60 -8.05
C ASP A 107 -18.76 11.52 -8.86
N SER A 108 -17.80 12.42 -8.59
CA SER A 108 -16.51 12.46 -9.29
C SER A 108 -15.39 11.65 -8.61
N LEU A 109 -15.54 11.28 -7.34
CA LEU A 109 -14.48 10.63 -6.55
C LEU A 109 -14.11 9.24 -7.10
N GLU A 110 -15.10 8.35 -7.24
CA GLU A 110 -14.86 6.97 -7.67
C GLU A 110 -14.31 6.90 -9.10
N SER A 111 -14.87 7.71 -10.01
CA SER A 111 -14.42 7.81 -11.41
C SER A 111 -12.99 8.37 -11.51
N THR A 112 -12.65 9.34 -10.66
CA THR A 112 -11.28 9.87 -10.55
C THR A 112 -10.31 8.82 -10.03
N VAL A 113 -10.68 8.06 -8.99
CA VAL A 113 -9.84 6.98 -8.46
C VAL A 113 -9.62 5.90 -9.52
N ASP A 114 -10.68 5.43 -10.20
CA ASP A 114 -10.56 4.44 -11.28
C ASP A 114 -9.65 4.93 -12.43
N TYR A 115 -9.79 6.20 -12.81
CA TYR A 115 -8.89 6.83 -13.79
C TYR A 115 -7.42 6.79 -13.35
N LEU A 116 -7.12 7.22 -12.11
CA LEU A 116 -5.76 7.28 -11.58
C LEU A 116 -5.13 5.89 -11.42
N LEU A 117 -5.93 4.84 -11.19
CA LEU A 117 -5.44 3.46 -11.13
C LEU A 117 -5.06 2.91 -12.51
N ARG A 118 -5.78 3.33 -13.56
CA ARG A 118 -5.60 2.82 -14.93
C ARG A 118 -4.59 3.60 -15.76
N VAL A 119 -4.36 4.87 -15.44
CA VAL A 119 -3.48 5.74 -16.25
C VAL A 119 -2.06 5.17 -16.31
N GLN A 120 -1.62 4.85 -17.52
CA GLN A 120 -0.25 4.39 -17.76
C GLN A 120 0.65 5.60 -17.95
N LEU A 121 1.60 5.77 -17.02
CA LEU A 121 2.64 6.79 -17.12
C LEU A 121 3.92 6.13 -17.64
N LEU A 122 4.55 6.75 -18.63
CA LEU A 122 5.73 6.21 -19.32
C LEU A 122 7.00 6.27 -18.44
N ASP A 123 6.99 7.05 -17.37
CA ASP A 123 8.12 7.24 -16.46
C ASP A 123 7.64 7.29 -15.01
N ASP A 124 8.17 6.41 -14.16
CA ASP A 124 7.78 6.27 -12.75
C ASP A 124 8.31 7.45 -11.90
N ASP A 125 9.39 8.11 -12.32
CA ASP A 125 10.06 9.19 -11.57
C ASP A 125 9.63 10.61 -11.99
N ASN A 126 8.69 10.73 -12.93
CA ASN A 126 8.19 12.04 -13.34
C ASN A 126 7.28 12.67 -12.27
N VAL A 127 7.20 14.01 -12.28
CA VAL A 127 6.36 14.79 -11.35
C VAL A 127 4.89 14.33 -11.40
N ILE A 128 4.40 13.94 -12.58
CA ILE A 128 3.03 13.45 -12.79
C ILE A 128 2.76 12.16 -12.02
N SER A 129 3.70 11.21 -12.01
CA SER A 129 3.61 9.92 -11.29
C SER A 129 3.60 10.14 -9.79
N LYS A 130 4.47 11.04 -9.31
CA LYS A 130 4.48 11.45 -7.90
C LYS A 130 3.15 12.11 -7.51
N ASN A 131 2.66 13.05 -8.31
CA ASN A 131 1.39 13.72 -8.07
C ASN A 131 0.20 12.75 -8.14
N ARG A 132 0.19 11.81 -9.10
CA ARG A 132 -0.80 10.73 -9.20
C ARG A 132 -0.85 9.91 -7.91
N ASN A 133 0.30 9.44 -7.43
CA ASN A 133 0.40 8.62 -6.23
C ASN A 133 -0.07 9.37 -4.98
N ASN A 134 0.39 10.62 -4.81
CA ASN A 134 0.00 11.45 -3.68
C ASN A 134 -1.50 11.80 -3.71
N LEU A 135 -2.03 12.10 -4.90
CA LEU A 135 -3.46 12.34 -5.09
C LEU A 135 -4.26 11.10 -4.76
N LEU A 136 -3.87 9.92 -5.26
CA LEU A 136 -4.56 8.67 -4.96
C LEU A 136 -4.60 8.40 -3.45
N LEU A 137 -3.48 8.55 -2.74
CA LEU A 137 -3.44 8.42 -1.28
C LEU A 137 -4.37 9.43 -0.59
N LYS A 138 -4.41 10.67 -1.08
CA LYS A 138 -5.28 11.70 -0.51
C LYS A 138 -6.75 11.40 -0.73
N LEU A 139 -7.15 10.97 -1.93
CA LEU A 139 -8.53 10.61 -2.25
C LEU A 139 -9.00 9.37 -1.49
N LEU A 140 -8.14 8.35 -1.37
CA LEU A 140 -8.43 7.15 -0.57
C LEU A 140 -8.51 7.45 0.93
N SER A 141 -7.88 8.52 1.41
CA SER A 141 -8.07 8.98 2.79
C SER A 141 -9.42 9.67 3.04
N ILE A 142 -10.08 10.15 1.98
CA ILE A 142 -11.41 10.76 2.05
C ILE A 142 -12.49 9.67 2.10
N ASP A 143 -12.36 8.65 1.25
CA ASP A 143 -13.25 7.49 1.25
C ASP A 143 -12.46 6.17 1.41
N PRO A 144 -12.32 5.67 2.65
CA PRO A 144 -11.64 4.40 2.93
C PRO A 144 -12.30 3.18 2.28
N CYS A 145 -13.58 3.25 1.89
CA CYS A 145 -14.27 2.13 1.25
C CYS A 145 -13.70 1.81 -0.14
N LEU A 146 -12.98 2.75 -0.75
CA LEU A 146 -12.34 2.56 -2.05
C LEU A 146 -10.97 1.87 -1.97
N VAL A 147 -10.38 1.71 -0.77
CA VAL A 147 -9.00 1.19 -0.60
C VAL A 147 -8.88 -0.28 -1.06
N GLU A 148 -9.72 -1.17 -0.50
CA GLU A 148 -9.65 -2.61 -0.83
C GLU A 148 -10.01 -2.92 -2.30
N PRO A 149 -11.05 -2.29 -2.89
CA PRO A 149 -11.31 -2.40 -4.34
C PRO A 149 -10.13 -1.95 -5.19
N SER A 150 -9.49 -0.83 -4.83
CA SER A 150 -8.33 -0.29 -5.54
C SER A 150 -7.14 -1.26 -5.51
N ILE A 151 -6.84 -1.82 -4.34
CA ILE A 151 -5.77 -2.84 -4.18
C ILE A 151 -6.08 -4.06 -5.06
N SER A 152 -7.32 -4.56 -5.01
CA SER A 152 -7.74 -5.73 -5.78
C SER A 152 -7.58 -5.51 -7.28
N GLN A 153 -8.05 -4.36 -7.79
CA GLN A 153 -7.93 -3.98 -9.19
C GLN A 153 -6.47 -3.94 -9.66
N LEU A 154 -5.57 -3.37 -8.85
CA LEU A 154 -4.14 -3.28 -9.19
C LEU A 154 -3.46 -4.65 -9.21
N LEU A 155 -3.80 -5.52 -8.25
CA LEU A 155 -3.27 -6.89 -8.20
C LEU A 155 -3.82 -7.75 -9.35
N ASP A 156 -5.07 -7.52 -9.78
CA ASP A 156 -5.67 -8.21 -10.92
C ASP A 156 -5.05 -7.82 -12.26
N ALA A 157 -4.64 -6.55 -12.41
CA ALA A 157 -3.92 -6.08 -13.59
C ALA A 157 -2.57 -6.78 -13.80
N ASN A 158 -1.96 -7.34 -12.73
CA ASN A 158 -0.73 -8.13 -12.78
C ASN A 158 0.47 -7.44 -13.48
N THR A 159 0.53 -6.10 -13.42
CA THR A 159 1.64 -5.33 -13.98
C THR A 159 2.67 -4.98 -12.91
N SER A 160 3.92 -4.70 -13.30
CA SER A 160 4.95 -4.31 -12.32
C SER A 160 4.62 -2.97 -11.64
N ASN A 161 4.09 -1.99 -12.38
CA ASN A 161 3.68 -0.71 -11.80
C ASN A 161 2.45 -0.91 -10.88
N GLY A 162 1.48 -1.72 -11.32
CA GLY A 162 0.32 -2.09 -10.50
C GLY A 162 0.73 -2.75 -9.18
N ASN A 163 1.66 -3.69 -9.19
CA ASN A 163 2.17 -4.33 -7.98
C ASN A 163 2.91 -3.35 -7.06
N SER A 164 3.67 -2.42 -7.62
CA SER A 164 4.35 -1.37 -6.84
C SER A 164 3.34 -0.45 -6.15
N LEU A 165 2.31 -0.01 -6.88
CA LEU A 165 1.25 0.84 -6.36
C LEU A 165 0.39 0.09 -5.33
N ALA A 166 0.00 -1.16 -5.61
CA ALA A 166 -0.76 -1.99 -4.67
C ALA A 166 -0.01 -2.17 -3.35
N LEU A 167 1.30 -2.44 -3.42
CA LEU A 167 2.12 -2.60 -2.21
C LEU A 167 2.20 -1.29 -1.41
N MET A 168 2.34 -0.15 -2.09
CA MET A 168 2.28 1.16 -1.44
C MET A 168 0.93 1.41 -0.75
N LEU A 169 -0.19 1.12 -1.41
CA LEU A 169 -1.52 1.26 -0.82
C LEU A 169 -1.72 0.32 0.38
N ILE A 170 -1.30 -0.94 0.28
CA ILE A 170 -1.33 -1.91 1.38
C ILE A 170 -0.55 -1.37 2.59
N CYS A 171 0.63 -0.81 2.37
CA CYS A 171 1.50 -0.34 3.43
C CYS A 171 1.05 0.97 4.10
N VAL A 172 0.47 1.90 3.32
CA VAL A 172 0.10 3.25 3.80
C VAL A 172 -1.35 3.32 4.29
N CYS A 173 -2.29 2.70 3.57
CA CYS A 173 -3.72 2.87 3.83
C CYS A 173 -4.30 1.86 4.82
N LEU A 174 -3.63 0.72 5.04
CA LEU A 174 -4.17 -0.35 5.88
C LEU A 174 -3.57 -0.34 7.30
N SER A 175 -4.42 -0.64 8.28
CA SER A 175 -3.98 -0.98 9.64
C SER A 175 -3.09 -2.23 9.64
N SER A 176 -2.31 -2.47 10.71
CA SER A 176 -1.39 -3.61 10.77
C SER A 176 -2.09 -4.96 10.59
N ALA A 177 -3.27 -5.15 11.20
CA ALA A 177 -4.05 -6.39 11.02
C ALA A 177 -4.57 -6.57 9.58
N GLN A 178 -5.10 -5.50 8.98
CA GLN A 178 -5.56 -5.52 7.58
C GLN A 178 -4.39 -5.75 6.62
N LEU A 179 -3.25 -5.12 6.86
CA LEU A 179 -2.02 -5.30 6.09
C LEU A 179 -1.59 -6.77 6.10
N ILE A 180 -1.55 -7.40 7.27
CA ILE A 180 -1.14 -8.80 7.42
C ILE A 180 -2.08 -9.71 6.61
N ASN A 181 -3.38 -9.57 6.80
CA ASN A 181 -4.39 -10.40 6.13
C ASN A 181 -4.39 -10.20 4.60
N ASN A 182 -4.40 -8.94 4.14
CA ASN A 182 -4.43 -8.62 2.71
C ASN A 182 -3.14 -9.06 2.02
N LEU A 183 -1.99 -8.81 2.62
CA LEU A 183 -0.71 -9.18 2.03
C LEU A 183 -0.52 -10.70 2.00
N LEU A 184 -0.90 -11.41 3.06
CA LEU A 184 -0.87 -12.87 3.08
C LEU A 184 -1.76 -13.45 1.97
N CYS A 185 -3.00 -12.99 1.87
CA CYS A 185 -3.93 -13.40 0.81
C CYS A 185 -3.37 -13.09 -0.59
N ALA A 186 -2.82 -11.89 -0.78
CA ALA A 186 -2.23 -11.48 -2.05
C ALA A 186 -1.02 -12.35 -2.41
N LEU A 187 -0.11 -12.66 -1.49
CA LEU A 187 1.08 -13.46 -1.79
C LEU A 187 0.78 -14.94 -2.03
N LEU A 188 -0.27 -15.48 -1.40
CA LEU A 188 -0.73 -16.84 -1.64
C LEU A 188 -1.41 -16.97 -3.01
N ASN A 189 -2.16 -15.95 -3.44
CA ASN A 189 -3.00 -16.01 -4.64
C ASN A 189 -2.37 -15.35 -5.90
N LYS A 190 -1.51 -14.35 -5.73
CA LYS A 190 -0.97 -13.49 -6.81
C LYS A 190 0.54 -13.65 -6.92
N ARG A 191 0.98 -14.59 -7.77
CA ARG A 191 2.41 -14.88 -8.01
C ARG A 191 3.21 -13.67 -8.51
N SER A 192 2.56 -12.73 -9.21
CA SER A 192 3.20 -11.53 -9.75
C SER A 192 3.74 -10.62 -8.64
N LEU A 193 3.03 -10.51 -7.51
CA LEU A 193 3.47 -9.71 -6.35
C LEU A 193 4.68 -10.35 -5.66
N ALA A 194 4.65 -11.67 -5.44
CA ALA A 194 5.79 -12.39 -4.89
C ALA A 194 7.04 -12.25 -5.78
N ALA A 195 6.88 -12.38 -7.10
CA ALA A 195 7.96 -12.17 -8.06
C ALA A 195 8.47 -10.72 -8.08
N PHE A 196 7.58 -9.73 -7.89
CA PHE A 196 7.96 -8.33 -7.78
C PHE A 196 8.85 -8.09 -6.54
N ILE A 197 8.42 -8.55 -5.36
CA ILE A 197 9.20 -8.42 -4.11
C ILE A 197 10.56 -9.09 -4.27
N HIS A 198 10.60 -10.29 -4.86
CA HIS A 198 11.85 -11.02 -5.07
C HIS A 198 12.85 -10.27 -5.95
N ARG A 199 12.37 -9.73 -7.09
CA ARG A 199 13.24 -9.07 -8.09
C ARG A 199 13.59 -7.63 -7.75
N SER A 200 12.81 -6.99 -6.88
CA SER A 200 12.85 -5.55 -6.64
C SER A 200 13.14 -5.20 -5.19
N SER A 201 14.09 -5.90 -4.55
CA SER A 201 14.42 -5.70 -3.12
C SER A 201 14.76 -4.26 -2.74
N ASP A 202 15.31 -3.50 -3.69
CA ASP A 202 15.76 -2.12 -3.45
C ASP A 202 14.71 -1.05 -3.80
N LYS A 203 13.55 -1.44 -4.36
CA LYS A 203 12.49 -0.50 -4.73
C LYS A 203 11.88 0.15 -3.49
N PRO A 204 11.47 1.44 -3.55
CA PRO A 204 10.86 2.15 -2.42
C PRO A 204 9.66 1.40 -1.80
N ALA A 205 8.80 0.79 -2.62
CA ALA A 205 7.65 0.04 -2.13
C ALA A 205 8.04 -1.19 -1.29
N VAL A 206 9.14 -1.87 -1.63
CA VAL A 206 9.63 -3.04 -0.87
C VAL A 206 10.36 -2.62 0.41
N LYS A 207 11.04 -1.47 0.40
CA LYS A 207 11.58 -0.87 1.63
C LYS A 207 10.47 -0.50 2.61
N LEU A 208 9.44 0.19 2.11
CA LEU A 208 8.25 0.53 2.90
C LEU A 208 7.57 -0.73 3.47
N LEU A 209 7.49 -1.81 2.70
CA LEU A 209 7.00 -3.10 3.18
C LEU A 209 7.81 -3.60 4.38
N ARG A 210 9.15 -3.60 4.29
CA ARG A 210 10.02 -4.05 5.39
C ARG A 210 9.81 -3.22 6.66
N ASP A 211 9.72 -1.91 6.51
CA ASP A 211 9.48 -0.99 7.62
C ASP A 211 8.14 -1.32 8.31
N ARG A 212 7.07 -1.50 7.53
CA ARG A 212 5.73 -1.83 8.05
C ARG A 212 5.67 -3.22 8.67
N ILE A 213 6.37 -4.21 8.14
CA ILE A 213 6.47 -5.55 8.76
C ILE A 213 7.24 -5.47 10.09
N SER A 214 8.33 -4.72 10.15
CA SER A 214 9.11 -4.53 11.38
C SER A 214 8.31 -3.81 12.45
N GLU A 215 7.54 -2.79 12.06
CA GLU A 215 6.62 -2.09 12.95
C GLU A 215 5.52 -3.02 13.46
N ALA A 216 4.92 -3.83 12.58
CA ALA A 216 3.92 -4.81 12.97
C ALA A 216 4.50 -5.81 13.98
N ILE A 217 5.65 -6.43 13.69
CA ILE A 217 6.32 -7.35 14.62
C ILE A 217 6.57 -6.68 15.97
N SER A 218 7.07 -5.44 15.98
CA SER A 218 7.34 -4.72 17.22
C SER A 218 6.07 -4.45 18.03
N ALA A 219 4.98 -4.05 17.37
CA ALA A 219 3.68 -3.81 17.99
C ALA A 219 3.05 -5.09 18.55
N PHE A 220 3.12 -6.21 17.81
CA PHE A 220 2.60 -7.49 18.29
C PHE A 220 3.47 -8.08 19.40
N SER A 221 4.78 -7.84 19.38
CA SER A 221 5.70 -8.29 20.43
C SER A 221 5.48 -7.58 21.77
N SER A 222 4.98 -6.33 21.76
CA SER A 222 4.60 -5.61 22.98
C SER A 222 3.14 -5.82 23.40
N SER A 223 2.31 -6.36 22.50
CA SER A 223 0.90 -6.65 22.78
C SER A 223 0.74 -7.86 23.72
N THR A 224 -0.15 -7.70 24.69
CA THR A 224 -0.65 -8.79 25.55
C THR A 224 -1.99 -9.35 25.08
N MET A 225 -2.60 -8.73 24.06
CA MET A 225 -3.85 -9.18 23.45
C MET A 225 -3.53 -10.28 22.44
N ASN A 226 -3.99 -11.50 22.70
CA ASN A 226 -3.88 -12.64 21.81
C ASN A 226 -5.19 -12.77 21.00
N ASP A 227 -5.24 -12.11 19.84
CA ASP A 227 -6.40 -12.12 18.94
C ASP A 227 -6.24 -13.07 17.73
N GLY A 228 -5.12 -13.81 17.67
CA GLY A 228 -4.79 -14.75 16.59
C GLY A 228 -4.08 -14.09 15.40
N THR A 229 -3.85 -12.77 15.43
CA THR A 229 -3.10 -12.07 14.39
C THR A 229 -1.63 -12.50 14.38
N GLU A 230 -1.08 -12.93 15.51
CA GLU A 230 0.30 -13.40 15.64
C GLU A 230 0.57 -14.65 14.79
N ALA A 231 -0.38 -15.61 14.79
CA ALA A 231 -0.29 -16.80 13.95
C ALA A 231 -0.28 -16.41 12.46
N THR A 232 -1.15 -15.47 12.09
CA THR A 232 -1.25 -14.97 10.71
C THR A 232 0.00 -14.19 10.29
N LEU A 233 0.58 -13.41 11.20
CA LEU A 233 1.86 -12.73 10.99
C LEU A 233 2.98 -13.73 10.80
N ALA A 234 3.11 -14.74 11.68
CA ALA A 234 4.12 -15.79 11.53
C ALA A 234 3.99 -16.49 10.16
N GLN A 235 2.77 -16.81 9.73
CA GLN A 235 2.52 -17.36 8.41
C GLN A 235 2.94 -16.41 7.28
N LEU A 236 2.64 -15.12 7.40
CA LEU A 236 3.09 -14.09 6.45
C LEU A 236 4.62 -14.02 6.36
N LEU A 237 5.34 -14.08 7.48
CA LEU A 237 6.80 -14.11 7.49
C LEU A 237 7.34 -15.32 6.70
N ALA A 238 6.70 -16.48 6.84
CA ALA A 238 7.04 -17.67 6.06
C ALA A 238 6.84 -17.45 4.56
N VAL A 239 5.68 -16.90 4.16
CA VAL A 239 5.36 -16.62 2.75
C VAL A 239 6.31 -15.58 2.16
N LEU A 240 6.64 -14.53 2.91
CA LEU A 240 7.62 -13.51 2.49
C LEU A 240 9.00 -14.12 2.28
N ARG A 241 9.43 -15.03 3.16
CA ARG A 241 10.75 -15.66 3.04
C ARG A 241 10.81 -16.69 1.92
N ILE A 242 9.80 -17.56 1.82
CA ILE A 242 9.80 -18.73 0.92
C ILE A 242 9.26 -18.37 -0.46
N ASN A 243 8.06 -17.80 -0.54
CA ASN A 243 7.41 -17.52 -1.83
C ASN A 243 7.91 -16.24 -2.47
N ALA A 244 8.05 -15.17 -1.67
CA ALA A 244 8.55 -13.88 -2.16
C ALA A 244 10.09 -13.79 -2.15
N GLY A 245 10.78 -14.79 -1.58
CA GLY A 245 12.23 -14.85 -1.56
C GLY A 245 12.89 -13.63 -0.94
N MET A 246 12.22 -12.98 0.03
CA MET A 246 12.71 -11.75 0.64
C MET A 246 14.02 -12.02 1.39
N ARG A 247 15.05 -11.24 1.08
CA ARG A 247 16.36 -11.33 1.75
C ARG A 247 16.33 -10.50 3.03
N LEU A 248 16.69 -11.08 4.16
CA LEU A 248 16.67 -10.36 5.42
C LEU A 248 18.05 -9.77 5.72
N SER A 249 18.07 -8.58 6.30
CA SER A 249 19.22 -8.09 7.02
C SER A 249 19.42 -8.92 8.29
N TYR A 250 20.57 -8.73 8.93
CA TYR A 250 20.86 -9.34 10.21
C TYR A 250 19.83 -8.92 11.29
N ASP A 251 19.58 -7.62 11.41
CA ASP A 251 18.62 -7.09 12.40
C ASP A 251 17.19 -7.59 12.16
N GLU A 252 16.76 -7.67 10.89
CA GLU A 252 15.45 -8.23 10.53
C GLU A 252 15.36 -9.72 10.89
N THR A 253 16.42 -10.49 10.64
CA THR A 253 16.48 -11.92 10.97
C THR A 253 16.31 -12.13 12.47
N ASN A 254 16.98 -11.31 13.28
CA ASN A 254 16.91 -11.38 14.74
C ASN A 254 15.52 -11.00 15.25
N LEU A 255 14.97 -9.90 14.73
CA LEU A 255 13.62 -9.46 15.08
C LEU A 255 12.57 -10.54 14.76
N TRP A 256 12.69 -11.18 13.58
CA TRP A 256 11.78 -12.25 13.17
C TRP A 256 11.92 -13.48 14.07
N LEU A 257 13.15 -13.89 14.39
CA LEU A 257 13.38 -15.02 15.28
C LEU A 257 12.84 -14.77 16.68
N LEU A 258 13.15 -13.63 17.29
CA LEU A 258 12.66 -13.27 18.62
C LEU A 258 11.13 -13.27 18.68
N PHE A 259 10.47 -12.80 17.61
CA PHE A 259 9.02 -12.89 17.48
C PHE A 259 8.53 -14.33 17.36
N LEU A 260 9.19 -15.20 16.59
CA LEU A 260 8.79 -16.60 16.38
C LEU A 260 9.07 -17.49 17.61
N THR A 261 9.97 -17.09 18.50
CA THR A 261 10.37 -17.87 19.68
C THR A 261 9.74 -17.34 20.97
N ARG A 262 8.63 -16.59 20.87
CA ARG A 262 7.86 -16.14 22.05
C ARG A 262 7.27 -17.33 22.80
N THR A 263 7.27 -17.22 24.12
CA THR A 263 6.79 -18.28 25.05
C THR A 263 5.58 -17.85 25.87
N ASP A 264 5.17 -16.59 25.74
CA ASP A 264 4.02 -15.99 26.41
C ASP A 264 2.71 -16.16 25.64
N LEU A 265 2.76 -16.61 24.38
CA LEU A 265 1.59 -16.83 23.52
C LEU A 265 1.04 -18.26 23.68
N ASP A 266 -0.09 -18.36 24.37
CA ASP A 266 -0.82 -19.63 24.60
C ASP A 266 -1.83 -19.95 23.47
N ASP A 267 -1.43 -19.78 22.21
CA ASP A 267 -2.23 -20.16 21.03
C ASP A 267 -1.56 -21.30 20.26
N ASP A 268 -2.23 -22.45 20.19
CA ASP A 268 -1.74 -23.62 19.47
C ASP A 268 -1.51 -23.34 17.98
N ARG A 269 -2.30 -22.46 17.34
CA ARG A 269 -2.09 -22.11 15.92
C ARG A 269 -0.79 -21.35 15.74
N TYR A 270 -0.55 -20.32 16.56
CA TYR A 270 0.72 -19.61 16.56
C TYR A 270 1.89 -20.57 16.79
N ILE A 271 1.81 -21.45 17.79
CA ILE A 271 2.91 -22.36 18.14
C ILE A 271 3.26 -23.31 16.98
N MET A 272 2.24 -23.95 16.40
CA MET A 272 2.45 -24.84 15.24
C MET A 272 3.03 -24.06 14.07
N THR A 273 2.53 -22.86 13.81
CA THR A 273 2.98 -22.00 12.71
C THR A 273 4.42 -21.57 12.92
N ALA A 274 4.75 -21.01 14.08
CA ALA A 274 6.07 -20.48 14.39
C ALA A 274 7.15 -21.57 14.32
N LEU A 275 6.89 -22.75 14.90
CA LEU A 275 7.81 -23.88 14.79
C LEU A 275 7.95 -24.34 13.32
N SER A 276 6.84 -24.37 12.57
CA SER A 276 6.87 -24.70 11.14
C SER A 276 7.68 -23.68 10.32
N VAL A 277 7.62 -22.39 10.65
CA VAL A 277 8.44 -21.35 10.01
C VAL A 277 9.93 -21.57 10.30
N ILE A 278 10.30 -21.83 11.55
CA ILE A 278 11.70 -22.05 11.94
C ILE A 278 12.28 -23.27 11.21
N ILE A 279 11.50 -24.36 11.09
CA ILE A 279 11.92 -25.56 10.37
C ILE A 279 11.99 -25.32 8.86
N ALA A 280 11.00 -24.63 8.28
CA ALA A 280 10.96 -24.30 6.86
C ALA A 280 12.06 -23.30 6.44
N CYS A 281 12.53 -22.48 7.37
CA CYS A 281 13.50 -21.42 7.14
C CYS A 281 14.71 -21.56 8.08
N PRO A 282 15.51 -22.65 7.99
CA PRO A 282 16.66 -22.86 8.87
C PRO A 282 17.71 -21.75 8.76
N GLN A 283 17.75 -21.05 7.63
CA GLN A 283 18.60 -19.88 7.39
C GLN A 283 18.29 -18.68 8.29
N LEU A 284 17.19 -18.70 9.05
CA LEU A 284 16.95 -17.70 10.09
C LEU A 284 17.88 -17.94 11.29
N ILE A 285 18.21 -19.20 11.60
CA ILE A 285 19.03 -19.55 12.75
C ILE A 285 20.49 -19.16 12.47
N PRO A 286 21.14 -18.37 13.34
CA PRO A 286 22.54 -18.00 13.19
C PRO A 286 23.44 -19.23 13.11
N LEU A 287 24.41 -19.23 12.18
CA LEU A 287 25.38 -20.32 12.01
C LEU A 287 26.29 -20.50 13.23
N HIS A 288 26.53 -19.44 13.99
CA HIS A 288 27.39 -19.42 15.17
C HIS A 288 26.57 -19.00 16.40
N LEU A 289 25.96 -20.00 17.04
CA LEU A 289 25.34 -19.86 18.36
C LEU A 289 26.43 -19.43 19.36
N GLY A 290 26.35 -18.20 19.86
CA GLY A 290 27.32 -17.60 20.77
C GLY A 290 27.63 -16.12 20.50
N ASP A 291 27.55 -15.68 19.25
CA ASP A 291 27.71 -14.26 18.88
C ASP A 291 26.49 -13.44 19.30
N GLU A 292 25.33 -14.10 19.41
CA GLU A 292 24.03 -13.51 19.71
C GLU A 292 23.34 -14.19 20.89
N LYS A 293 23.78 -13.82 22.09
CA LYS A 293 23.27 -14.43 23.32
C LYS A 293 21.75 -14.34 23.46
N GLU A 294 21.13 -13.26 22.97
CA GLU A 294 19.68 -13.06 23.09
C GLU A 294 18.88 -14.04 22.21
N VAL A 295 19.22 -14.13 20.93
CA VAL A 295 18.56 -15.03 19.97
C VAL A 295 18.75 -16.49 20.38
N GLU A 296 19.98 -16.88 20.74
CA GLU A 296 20.26 -18.23 21.22
C GLU A 296 19.46 -18.56 22.48
N THR A 297 19.44 -17.64 23.46
CA THR A 297 18.66 -17.82 24.71
C THR A 297 17.17 -17.96 24.40
N SER A 298 16.66 -17.18 23.46
CA SER A 298 15.25 -17.21 23.06
C SER A 298 14.88 -18.53 22.39
N ILE A 299 15.70 -19.03 21.45
CA ILE A 299 15.50 -20.34 20.82
C ILE A 299 15.53 -21.46 21.86
N ILE A 300 16.50 -21.47 22.77
CA ILE A 300 16.61 -22.50 23.82
C ILE A 300 15.41 -22.44 24.76
N ALA A 301 15.02 -21.24 25.19
CA ALA A 301 13.84 -21.04 26.03
C ALA A 301 12.57 -21.55 25.34
N PHE A 302 12.39 -21.22 24.06
CA PHE A 302 11.27 -21.68 23.26
C PHE A 302 11.21 -23.20 23.14
N LEU A 303 12.31 -23.86 22.78
CA LEU A 303 12.36 -25.32 22.66
C LEU A 303 12.11 -26.02 24.01
N ASN A 304 12.66 -25.49 25.10
CA ASN A 304 12.39 -26.02 26.44
C ASN A 304 10.92 -25.85 26.84
N TRP A 305 10.33 -24.70 26.51
CA TRP A 305 8.92 -24.44 26.75
C TRP A 305 8.01 -25.36 25.93
N LEU A 306 8.30 -25.59 24.65
CA LEU A 306 7.58 -26.56 23.81
C LEU A 306 7.64 -27.97 24.41
N LYS A 307 8.81 -28.40 24.92
CA LYS A 307 8.98 -29.70 25.58
C LYS A 307 8.08 -29.83 26.81
N GLN A 308 8.01 -28.80 27.64
CA GLN A 308 7.11 -28.77 28.79
C GLN A 308 5.65 -28.89 28.35
N ARG A 309 5.25 -28.06 27.38
CA ARG A 309 3.88 -27.99 26.86
C ARG A 309 3.42 -29.32 26.24
N ALA A 310 4.30 -29.98 25.49
CA ALA A 310 4.04 -31.30 24.92
C ALA A 310 3.80 -32.38 26.00
N SER A 311 4.29 -32.16 27.22
CA SER A 311 4.22 -33.12 28.34
C SER A 311 3.08 -32.83 29.33
N SER A 312 2.57 -31.60 29.41
CA SER A 312 1.69 -31.16 30.51
C SER A 312 0.26 -30.77 30.12
N SER A 313 0.05 -30.12 28.97
CA SER A 313 -1.23 -29.43 28.70
C SER A 313 -1.54 -29.16 27.23
N ALA A 314 -0.86 -29.80 26.28
CA ALA A 314 -1.14 -29.60 24.86
C ALA A 314 -2.53 -30.11 24.46
N SER A 315 -3.23 -29.37 23.59
CA SER A 315 -4.46 -29.85 22.97
C SER A 315 -4.20 -31.10 22.10
N PRO A 316 -5.23 -31.91 21.77
CA PRO A 316 -5.07 -33.07 20.90
C PRO A 316 -4.42 -32.74 19.56
N THR A 317 -4.77 -31.59 18.98
CA THR A 317 -4.20 -31.11 17.71
C THR A 317 -2.71 -30.83 17.83
N LEU A 318 -2.30 -30.11 18.89
CA LEU A 318 -0.90 -29.77 19.12
C LEU A 318 -0.07 -31.03 19.46
N GLN A 319 -0.63 -31.96 20.24
CA GLN A 319 0.00 -33.26 20.52
C GLN A 319 0.21 -34.07 19.25
N GLN A 320 -0.80 -34.17 18.39
CA GLN A 320 -0.69 -34.88 17.12
C GLN A 320 0.39 -34.25 16.23
N PHE A 321 0.45 -32.92 16.16
CA PHE A 321 1.49 -32.20 15.42
C PHE A 321 2.89 -32.55 15.94
N PHE A 322 3.14 -32.50 17.25
CA PHE A 322 4.45 -32.86 17.83
C PHE A 322 4.83 -34.32 17.59
N ILE A 323 3.87 -35.26 17.68
CA ILE A 323 4.12 -36.68 17.43
C ILE A 323 4.53 -36.90 15.98
N LEU A 324 3.76 -36.37 15.02
CA LEU A 324 4.08 -36.50 13.60
C LEU A 324 5.41 -35.84 13.26
N LEU A 325 5.65 -34.64 13.81
CA LEU A 325 6.91 -33.93 13.64
C LEU A 325 8.10 -34.77 14.13
N SER A 326 7.99 -35.35 15.33
CA SER A 326 9.01 -36.21 15.92
C SER A 326 9.25 -37.46 15.07
N ILE A 327 8.21 -38.14 14.60
CA ILE A 327 8.32 -39.32 13.72
C ILE A 327 9.06 -38.96 12.44
N HIS A 328 8.65 -37.90 11.74
CA HIS A 328 9.26 -37.54 10.45
C HIS A 328 10.71 -37.08 10.60
N LEU A 329 11.03 -36.35 11.67
CA LEU A 329 12.42 -35.96 11.97
C LEU A 329 13.30 -37.18 12.31
N HIS A 330 12.82 -38.09 13.18
CA HIS A 330 13.58 -39.29 13.55
C HIS A 330 13.76 -40.27 12.40
N ALA A 331 12.74 -40.41 11.54
CA ALA A 331 12.79 -41.26 10.37
C ALA A 331 13.47 -40.61 9.15
N ALA A 332 13.96 -39.36 9.27
CA ALA A 332 14.55 -38.57 8.20
C ALA A 332 13.66 -38.48 6.94
N GLN A 333 12.34 -38.41 7.13
CA GLN A 333 11.34 -38.35 6.05
C GLN A 333 11.09 -36.90 5.62
N THR A 334 12.05 -36.30 4.91
CA THR A 334 12.00 -34.89 4.49
C THR A 334 10.76 -34.53 3.68
N GLU A 335 10.30 -35.42 2.79
CA GLU A 335 9.08 -35.20 2.00
C GLU A 335 7.82 -35.14 2.87
N GLN A 336 7.68 -36.05 3.83
CA GLN A 336 6.52 -36.07 4.74
C GLN A 336 6.57 -34.91 5.73
N LEU A 337 7.78 -34.52 6.17
CA LEU A 337 7.99 -33.32 6.95
C LEU A 337 7.55 -32.07 6.17
N ALA A 338 7.90 -31.99 4.88
CA ALA A 338 7.47 -30.89 4.01
C ALA A 338 5.95 -30.86 3.85
N VAL A 339 5.29 -32.02 3.71
CA VAL A 339 3.82 -32.11 3.64
C VAL A 339 3.17 -31.64 4.95
N LEU A 340 3.67 -32.09 6.10
CA LEU A 340 3.18 -31.66 7.41
C LEU A 340 3.28 -30.13 7.57
N ILE A 341 4.46 -29.58 7.32
CA ILE A 341 4.71 -28.13 7.43
C ILE A 341 3.87 -27.35 6.41
N SER A 342 3.74 -27.85 5.19
CA SER A 342 2.88 -27.22 4.17
C SER A 342 1.42 -27.17 4.60
N SER A 343 0.94 -28.18 5.32
CA SER A 343 -0.43 -28.21 5.84
C SER A 343 -0.68 -27.16 6.91
N VAL A 344 0.31 -26.90 7.78
CA VAL A 344 0.24 -25.87 8.82
C VAL A 344 0.34 -24.47 8.20
N LEU A 345 1.29 -24.28 7.28
CA LEU A 345 1.54 -22.99 6.66
C LEU A 345 0.55 -22.66 5.52
N ALA A 346 -0.31 -23.60 5.12
CA ALA A 346 -1.27 -23.48 4.02
C ALA A 346 -0.66 -23.12 2.65
N PHE A 347 0.63 -23.39 2.45
CA PHE A 347 1.29 -23.31 1.14
C PHE A 347 2.39 -24.36 1.03
N LYS A 348 2.79 -24.67 -0.20
CA LYS A 348 3.77 -25.72 -0.48
C LYS A 348 5.18 -25.28 -0.06
N VAL A 349 5.74 -26.00 0.90
CA VAL A 349 7.16 -25.91 1.29
C VAL A 349 7.94 -27.02 0.61
N LEU A 350 9.17 -26.72 0.20
CA LEU A 350 10.13 -27.65 -0.37
C LEU A 350 11.45 -27.49 0.41
N PHE A 351 12.02 -28.61 0.84
CA PHE A 351 13.32 -28.66 1.51
C PHE A 351 14.47 -28.91 0.53
#